data_AF-A0AAD1SZJ8-F1
#
_entry.id   AF-A0AAD1SZJ8-F1
#
_cell.length_a   1.000
_cell.length_b   1.000
_cell.length_c   1.000
_cell.angle_alpha   90.00
_cell.angle_beta   90.00
_cell.angle_gamma   90.00
#
_symmetry.space_group_name_H-M   'P 1'
#
loop_
_entity.id
_entity.type
_entity.pdbx_description
1 polymer ?
#
loop_
_entity_poly.entity_id
_entity_poly.type
_entity_poly.pdbx_seq_one_letter_code
_entity_poly.pdbx_strand_id
1 'polypeptide(L)'
;MTPELHPDQLLLDRAHRLRRPSHLPNTAARVHFSHAKERIIKASRNRGMPEKFSNIKIFSDLSAETLQYCKSAAQITLSLRNQGVNCRWGYPAKLLIYHEDSLHSIASASQ
;
A
#
# COMPACT_ATOMS: atom_id res chain seq x y z
N MET A 1 34.83 5.34 3.62
CA MET A 1 33.88 5.30 4.75
C MET A 1 32.49 5.09 4.17
N THR A 2 31.84 3.99 4.52
CA THR A 2 30.44 3.77 4.12
C THR A 2 29.56 4.52 5.12
N PRO A 3 28.68 5.45 4.69
CA PRO A 3 27.80 6.14 5.62
C PRO A 3 26.86 5.14 6.31
N GLU A 4 26.73 5.23 7.63
CA GLU A 4 25.74 4.45 8.38
C GLU A 4 24.33 4.97 8.05
N LEU A 5 23.51 4.12 7.45
CA LEU A 5 22.12 4.45 7.10
C LEU A 5 21.19 4.03 8.24
N HIS A 6 20.46 4.98 8.80
CA HIS A 6 19.51 4.68 9.88
C HIS A 6 18.15 4.26 9.30
N PRO A 7 17.50 3.19 9.79
CA PRO A 7 16.26 2.65 9.22
C PRO A 7 15.05 3.61 9.26
N ASP A 8 15.13 4.67 10.05
CA ASP A 8 14.11 5.74 10.10
C ASP A 8 14.35 6.90 9.12
N GLN A 9 15.46 6.90 8.40
CA GLN A 9 15.72 7.90 7.37
C GLN A 9 14.84 7.67 6.15
N LEU A 10 14.26 8.75 5.63
CA LEU A 10 13.56 8.72 4.34
C LEU A 10 14.59 8.83 3.21
N LEU A 11 14.99 7.69 2.66
CA LEU A 11 15.90 7.61 1.53
C LEU A 11 15.18 7.06 0.30
N LEU A 12 15.42 7.70 -0.85
CA LEU A 12 14.87 7.30 -2.15
C LEU A 12 16.00 6.76 -3.02
N ASP A 13 15.85 5.52 -3.48
CA ASP A 13 16.78 4.93 -4.47
C ASP A 13 16.53 5.50 -5.86
N ARG A 14 15.25 5.77 -6.18
CA ARG A 14 14.80 6.23 -7.50
C ARG A 14 13.47 6.95 -7.40
N ALA A 15 13.30 8.03 -8.16
CA ALA A 15 12.00 8.65 -8.41
C ALA A 15 11.95 9.10 -9.87
N HIS A 16 10.91 8.70 -10.60
CA HIS A 16 10.77 9.06 -12.02
C HIS A 16 9.31 9.09 -12.45
N ARG A 17 9.01 9.88 -13.48
CA ARG A 17 7.69 9.92 -14.09
C ARG A 17 7.45 8.68 -14.94
N LEU A 18 6.27 8.09 -14.81
CA LEU A 18 5.83 6.99 -15.65
C LEU A 18 5.30 7.57 -16.98
N ARG A 19 5.76 7.01 -18.10
CA ARG A 19 5.20 7.28 -19.43
C ARG A 19 3.91 6.49 -19.58
N ARG A 20 2.80 7.02 -19.08
CA ARG A 20 1.45 6.47 -19.34
C ARG A 20 0.64 7.48 -20.14
N PRO A 21 -0.26 7.04 -21.04
CA PRO A 21 -1.20 7.90 -21.75
C PRO A 21 -2.32 8.37 -20.82
N SER A 22 -1.95 8.96 -19.68
CA SER A 22 -2.87 9.51 -18.70
C SER A 22 -2.67 11.02 -18.66
N HIS A 23 -3.77 11.75 -18.63
CA HIS A 23 -3.76 13.21 -18.46
C HIS A 23 -3.22 13.66 -17.09
N LEU A 24 -2.98 12.72 -16.16
CA LEU A 24 -2.48 13.00 -14.82
C LEU A 24 -1.00 12.59 -14.68
N PRO A 25 -0.17 13.43 -14.02
CA PRO A 25 1.23 13.12 -13.80
C PRO A 25 1.36 11.92 -12.84
N ASN A 26 1.90 10.81 -13.34
CA ASN A 26 2.16 9.62 -12.54
C ASN A 26 3.66 9.51 -12.26
N THR A 27 4.03 9.31 -10.99
CA THR A 27 5.42 9.15 -10.56
C THR A 27 5.57 7.84 -9.81
N ALA A 28 6.61 7.08 -10.14
CA ALA A 28 7.04 5.91 -9.37
C ALA A 28 8.27 6.27 -8.55
N ALA A 29 8.22 5.93 -7.26
CA ALA A 29 9.32 6.14 -6.32
C ALA A 29 9.66 4.82 -5.60
N ARG A 30 10.96 4.51 -5.54
CA ARG A 30 11.50 3.40 -4.75
C ARG A 30 12.11 3.98 -3.49
N VAL A 31 11.47 3.68 -2.35
CA VAL A 31 11.97 4.00 -1.02
C VAL A 31 12.95 2.91 -0.62
N HIS A 32 14.12 3.30 -0.11
CA HIS A 32 15.21 2.40 0.27
C HIS A 32 14.75 1.40 1.35
N PHE A 33 14.15 1.91 2.43
CA PHE A 33 13.65 1.09 3.53
C PHE A 33 12.17 0.74 3.35
N SER A 34 11.86 -0.56 3.38
CA SER A 34 10.49 -1.08 3.25
C SER A 34 9.56 -0.57 4.36
N HIS A 35 10.04 -0.47 5.60
CA HIS A 35 9.29 0.06 6.73
C HIS A 35 8.89 1.54 6.54
N ALA A 36 9.79 2.36 6.00
CA ALA A 36 9.50 3.76 5.68
C ALA A 36 8.40 3.86 4.60
N LYS A 37 8.46 3.01 3.57
CA LYS A 37 7.40 2.90 2.54
C LYS A 37 6.04 2.59 3.17
N GLU A 38 5.98 1.60 4.06
CA GLU A 38 4.74 1.20 4.74
C GLU A 38 4.18 2.32 5.62
N ARG A 39 5.04 3.01 6.35
CA ARG A 39 4.65 4.18 7.17
C ARG A 39 4.07 5.30 6.32
N ILE A 40 4.66 5.60 5.16
CA ILE A 40 4.15 6.62 4.23
C ILE A 40 2.75 6.24 3.74
N ILE A 41 2.57 5.00 3.27
CA ILE A 41 1.28 4.52 2.76
C ILE A 41 0.21 4.51 3.86
N LYS A 42 0.57 4.10 5.08
CA LYS A 42 -0.33 4.11 6.23
C LYS A 42 -0.72 5.55 6.61
N ALA A 43 0.25 6.45 6.66
CA ALA A 43 0.02 7.86 6.99
C ALA A 43 -0.89 8.53 5.94
N SER A 44 -0.64 8.31 4.65
CA SER A 44 -1.44 8.90 3.57
C SER A 44 -2.90 8.43 3.57
N ARG A 45 -3.16 7.18 3.99
CA ARG A 45 -4.52 6.64 4.11
C ARG A 45 -5.25 7.11 5.37
N ASN A 46 -4.56 7.17 6.50
CA ASN A 46 -5.19 7.46 7.79
C ASN A 46 -5.37 8.95 8.04
N ARG A 47 -4.39 9.78 7.67
CA ARG A 47 -4.40 11.22 7.93
C ARG A 47 -4.79 12.05 6.71
N GLY A 48 -4.82 11.43 5.52
CA GLY A 48 -4.92 12.15 4.26
C GLY A 48 -3.64 12.93 3.92
N MET A 49 -3.69 13.68 2.84
CA MET A 49 -2.61 14.58 2.44
C MET A 49 -2.86 15.99 2.99
N PRO A 50 -1.80 16.76 3.32
CA PRO A 50 -1.95 18.18 3.64
C PRO A 50 -2.68 18.92 2.52
N GLU A 51 -3.36 20.03 2.81
CA GLU A 51 -4.21 20.77 1.86
C GLU A 51 -3.48 21.10 0.54
N LYS A 52 -2.22 21.54 0.63
CA LYS A 52 -1.33 21.81 -0.51
C LYS A 52 -1.12 20.61 -1.45
N PHE A 53 -1.30 19.39 -0.95
CA PHE A 53 -1.10 18.13 -1.64
C PHE A 53 -2.36 17.26 -1.68
N SER A 54 -3.53 17.86 -1.44
CA SER A 54 -4.82 17.17 -1.36
C SER A 54 -5.20 16.41 -2.64
N ASN A 55 -4.69 16.85 -3.79
CA ASN A 55 -4.88 16.21 -5.10
C ASN A 55 -3.92 15.03 -5.36
N ILE A 56 -2.94 14.78 -4.47
CA ILE A 56 -1.99 13.69 -4.61
C ILE A 56 -2.57 12.43 -3.94
N LYS A 57 -2.51 11.31 -4.66
CA LYS A 57 -2.85 9.99 -4.12
C LYS A 57 -1.63 9.09 -4.17
N ILE A 58 -1.33 8.45 -3.04
CA ILE A 58 -0.20 7.53 -2.91
C ILE A 58 -0.73 6.10 -2.86
N PHE A 59 -0.18 5.24 -3.71
CA PHE A 59 -0.54 3.83 -3.79
C PHE A 59 0.71 2.96 -3.78
N SER A 60 0.56 1.72 -3.30
CA SER A 60 1.59 0.70 -3.45
C SER A 60 1.72 0.33 -4.93
N ASP A 61 2.95 0.19 -5.41
CA ASP A 61 3.22 -0.44 -6.71
C ASP A 61 3.16 -1.96 -6.53
N LEU A 62 2.14 -2.58 -7.11
CA LEU A 62 1.85 -4.01 -6.99
C LEU A 62 1.88 -4.65 -8.38
N SER A 63 2.25 -5.93 -8.46
CA SER A 63 2.21 -6.68 -9.72
C SER A 63 0.77 -6.79 -10.24
N ALA A 64 0.62 -6.98 -11.55
CA ALA A 64 -0.70 -7.16 -12.17
C ALA A 64 -1.47 -8.34 -11.55
N GLU A 65 -0.78 -9.45 -11.26
CA GLU A 65 -1.34 -10.61 -10.59
C GLU A 65 -1.87 -10.26 -9.19
N THR A 66 -1.07 -9.56 -8.40
CA THR A 66 -1.45 -9.10 -7.05
C THR A 66 -2.68 -8.20 -7.12
N LEU A 67 -2.72 -7.28 -8.09
CA LEU A 67 -3.87 -6.40 -8.30
C LEU A 67 -5.11 -7.18 -8.72
N GLN A 68 -4.96 -8.23 -9.54
CA GLN A 68 -6.07 -9.06 -9.98
C GLN A 68 -6.67 -9.83 -8.81
N TYR A 69 -5.85 -10.37 -7.92
CA TYR A 69 -6.32 -11.01 -6.68
C TYR A 69 -7.06 -10.02 -5.77
N CYS A 70 -6.50 -8.82 -5.57
CA CYS A 70 -7.18 -7.78 -4.78
C CYS A 70 -8.55 -7.41 -5.37
N LYS A 71 -8.70 -7.43 -6.71
CA LYS A 71 -9.98 -7.20 -7.39
C LYS A 71 -10.95 -8.36 -7.22
N SER A 72 -10.50 -9.61 -7.35
CA SER A 72 -11.38 -10.78 -7.19
C SER A 72 -11.91 -10.90 -5.76
N ALA A 73 -11.08 -10.55 -4.77
CA ALA A 73 -11.46 -10.51 -3.36
C ALA A 73 -12.26 -9.25 -2.97
N ALA A 74 -12.50 -8.30 -3.87
CA ALA A 74 -13.16 -7.03 -3.55
C ALA A 74 -14.56 -7.23 -2.96
N GLN A 75 -15.34 -8.16 -3.54
CA GLN A 75 -16.69 -8.49 -3.06
C GLN A 75 -16.66 -9.08 -1.64
N ILE A 76 -15.70 -9.96 -1.36
CA ILE A 76 -15.51 -10.55 -0.02
C ILE A 76 -15.19 -9.45 0.99
N THR A 77 -14.24 -8.56 0.66
CA THR A 77 -13.92 -7.43 1.55
C THR A 77 -15.07 -6.47 1.78
N LEU A 78 -15.92 -6.26 0.78
CA LEU A 78 -17.11 -5.42 0.90
C LEU A 78 -18.13 -6.06 1.85
N SER A 79 -18.43 -7.35 1.66
CA SER A 79 -19.34 -8.09 2.53
C SER A 79 -18.88 -8.10 3.99
N LEU A 80 -17.59 -8.34 4.24
CA LEU A 80 -17.01 -8.30 5.59
C LEU A 80 -17.17 -6.93 6.24
N ARG A 81 -16.89 -5.85 5.49
CA ARG A 81 -17.07 -4.48 6.00
C ARG A 81 -18.53 -4.15 6.29
N ASN A 82 -19.45 -4.57 5.44
CA ASN A 82 -20.88 -4.35 5.63
C ASN A 82 -21.42 -5.07 6.88
N GLN A 83 -20.77 -6.16 7.30
CA GLN A 83 -21.06 -6.87 8.55
C GLN A 83 -20.32 -6.29 9.77
N GLY A 84 -19.61 -5.18 9.63
CA GLY A 84 -18.84 -4.56 10.72
C GLY A 84 -17.51 -5.24 11.03
N VAL A 85 -17.07 -6.20 10.21
CA VAL A 85 -15.78 -6.88 10.41
C VAL A 85 -14.65 -5.98 9.92
N ASN A 86 -13.70 -5.67 10.82
CA ASN A 86 -12.56 -4.84 10.48
C ASN A 86 -11.55 -5.63 9.65
N CYS A 87 -11.32 -5.20 8.41
CA CYS A 87 -10.38 -5.86 7.51
C CYS A 87 -9.45 -4.86 6.80
N ARG A 88 -8.20 -5.30 6.57
CA ARG A 88 -7.19 -4.50 5.85
C ARG A 88 -6.35 -5.36 4.93
N TRP A 89 -5.80 -4.74 3.88
CA TRP A 89 -4.84 -5.38 2.99
C TRP A 89 -3.41 -5.23 3.52
N GLY A 90 -2.73 -6.35 3.73
CA GLY A 90 -1.29 -6.46 3.95
C GLY A 90 -0.54 -6.82 2.67
N TYR A 91 0.77 -6.55 2.65
CA TYR A 91 1.64 -6.85 1.51
C TYR A 91 1.92 -8.37 1.38
N PRO A 92 2.07 -8.91 0.15
CA PRO A 92 1.77 -8.29 -1.14
C PRO A 92 0.25 -8.24 -1.45
N ALA A 93 -0.48 -9.29 -1.10
CA ALA A 93 -1.95 -9.33 -1.10
C ALA A 93 -2.44 -10.33 -0.04
N LYS A 94 -2.31 -9.94 1.23
CA LYS A 94 -2.86 -10.68 2.37
C LYS A 94 -4.07 -9.94 2.90
N LEU A 95 -5.23 -10.59 2.94
CA LEU A 95 -6.40 -10.05 3.61
C LEU A 95 -6.28 -10.34 5.11
N LEU A 96 -6.13 -9.29 5.90
CA LEU A 96 -6.04 -9.32 7.35
C LEU A 96 -7.43 -9.01 7.93
N ILE A 97 -7.99 -9.93 8.70
CA ILE A 97 -9.33 -9.87 9.28
C ILE A 97 -9.19 -9.88 10.80
N TYR A 98 -9.74 -8.86 11.46
CA TYR A 98 -9.81 -8.80 12.92
C TYR A 98 -11.18 -9.34 13.36
N HIS A 99 -11.18 -10.41 14.14
CA HIS A 99 -12.37 -11.05 14.68
C HIS A 99 -12.08 -11.50 16.11
N GLU A 100 -12.88 -11.09 17.09
CA GLU A 100 -12.77 -11.54 18.50
C GLU A 100 -11.33 -11.46 19.04
N ASP A 101 -10.70 -10.28 18.92
CA ASP A 101 -9.31 -9.99 19.31
C ASP A 101 -8.22 -10.84 18.62
N SER A 102 -8.61 -11.67 17.66
CA SER A 102 -7.72 -12.51 16.86
C SER A 102 -7.53 -11.92 15.46
N LEU A 103 -6.27 -11.95 14.98
CA LEU A 103 -5.91 -11.55 13.63
C LEU A 103 -5.82 -12.80 12.74
N HIS A 104 -6.76 -12.93 11.81
CA HIS A 104 -6.75 -13.95 10.77
C HIS A 104 -6.13 -13.38 9.48
N SER A 105 -5.36 -14.20 8.78
CA SER A 105 -4.76 -13.81 7.50
C SER A 105 -5.11 -14.81 6.40
N ILE A 106 -5.66 -14.31 5.29
CA ILE A 106 -5.88 -15.06 4.06
C ILE A 106 -4.90 -14.54 3.02
N ALA A 107 -4.03 -15.39 2.49
CA ALA A 107 -3.09 -15.03 1.43
C ALA A 107 -3.55 -15.62 0.09
N SER A 108 -3.25 -14.95 -1.01
CA SER A 108 -3.30 -15.59 -2.33
C SER A 108 -2.35 -16.77 -2.35
N ALA A 109 -2.84 -17.94 -2.76
CA ALA A 109 -2.00 -19.08 -3.09
C ALA A 109 -1.32 -18.81 -4.45
N SER A 110 -0.31 -17.95 -4.44
CA SER A 110 0.59 -17.73 -5.58
C SER A 110 2.01 -17.92 -5.06
N GLN A 111 2.50 -19.15 -5.17
CA GLN A 111 3.94 -19.49 -5.17
C GLN A 111 4.37 -19.71 -6.61
#